data_AF-A0A5J6MPX8-F1
#
_entry.id   AF-A0A5J6MPX8-F1
#
_cell.length_a   1.000
_cell.length_b   1.000
_cell.length_c   1.000
_cell.angle_alpha   90.00
_cell.angle_beta   90.00
_cell.angle_gamma   90.00
#
_symmetry.space_group_name_H-M   'P 1'
#
loop_
_entity.id
_entity.type
_entity.pdbx_description
1 polymer ?
#
loop_
_entity_poly.entity_id
_entity_poly.type
_entity_poly.pdbx_seq_one_letter_code
_entity_poly.pdbx_strand_id
1 'polypeptide(L)'
;MKAWEEVRAWRRSVRVDLLARRAAMLSTERKRADSMLVDLLCERFAELRHGCIGFYWPFKGEPDLRPLIEDLLALGVEAALPVALERRQPLEFRMWHPGAKLERGEWNIPIPAERNIVHPTVLIVPLLGFDAAGYRLGYGGGHYDRTLAAMVPRPFTIGVGYAFGRLETIYPQPHDIPLGAIVTETGSVRHGYRGRPLEELNPSGEAGAAGQETQCRADGKMESRPMQVFPERDLYEEGEEERASYASPPCFMHELDPSYLGYADAAETIAMLNDLLARGLGSGGRDAAAKAALIGGGEDEVSFQAVLRQHILRLGGRPASSASSLPETADARCDRDRGAVLHKLREILPRIGDGWLHDDLRAMIETLDRQLRRHEESA
;
A
#
# COMPACT_ATOMS: atom_id res chain seq x y z
N MET A 1 -30.67 -3.57 -9.75
CA MET A 1 -29.34 -3.52 -9.12
C MET A 1 -28.53 -4.71 -9.61
N LYS A 2 -27.24 -4.53 -9.94
CA LYS A 2 -26.35 -5.65 -10.29
C LYS A 2 -26.12 -6.53 -9.06
N ALA A 3 -25.96 -7.84 -9.25
CA ALA A 3 -25.59 -8.74 -8.17
C ALA A 3 -24.18 -8.40 -7.65
N TRP A 4 -23.91 -8.61 -6.35
CA TRP A 4 -22.61 -8.30 -5.76
C TRP A 4 -21.44 -8.99 -6.48
N GLU A 5 -21.61 -10.24 -6.92
CA GLU A 5 -20.58 -10.97 -7.64
C GLU A 5 -20.20 -10.31 -8.96
N GLU A 6 -21.19 -9.78 -9.69
CA GLU A 6 -20.98 -9.02 -10.92
C GLU A 6 -20.26 -7.69 -10.65
N VAL A 7 -20.69 -6.97 -9.61
CA VAL A 7 -20.04 -5.71 -9.19
C VAL A 7 -18.60 -5.96 -8.79
N ARG A 8 -18.34 -7.03 -8.04
CA ARG A 8 -17.00 -7.40 -7.60
C ARG A 8 -16.09 -7.76 -8.78
N ALA A 9 -16.59 -8.58 -9.72
CA ALA A 9 -15.85 -8.95 -10.92
C ALA A 9 -15.54 -7.71 -11.79
N TRP A 10 -16.53 -6.82 -11.96
CA TRP A 10 -16.35 -5.55 -12.66
C TRP A 10 -15.32 -4.65 -11.97
N ARG A 11 -15.41 -4.45 -10.65
CA ARG A 11 -14.44 -3.65 -9.87
C ARG A 11 -13.03 -4.20 -10.02
N ARG A 12 -12.85 -5.52 -10.10
CA ARG A 12 -11.54 -6.15 -10.35
C ARG A 12 -11.01 -5.78 -11.74
N SER A 13 -11.81 -5.98 -12.78
CA SER A 13 -11.42 -5.64 -14.17
C SER A 13 -11.03 -4.17 -14.29
N VAL A 14 -11.86 -3.26 -13.75
CA VAL A 14 -11.59 -1.83 -13.84
C VAL A 14 -10.32 -1.43 -13.08
N ARG A 15 -10.01 -2.06 -11.94
CA ARG A 15 -8.71 -1.84 -11.28
C ARG A 15 -7.57 -2.20 -12.21
N VAL A 16 -7.59 -3.36 -12.84
CA VAL A 16 -6.54 -3.80 -13.77
C VAL A 16 -6.37 -2.76 -14.90
N ASP A 17 -7.46 -2.32 -15.51
CA ASP A 17 -7.42 -1.36 -16.61
C ASP A 17 -6.86 0.00 -16.19
N LEU A 18 -7.31 0.54 -15.05
CA LEU A 18 -6.85 1.85 -14.55
C LEU A 18 -5.39 1.80 -14.12
N LEU A 19 -4.95 0.68 -13.55
CA LEU A 19 -3.56 0.47 -13.17
C LEU A 19 -2.65 0.36 -14.40
N ALA A 20 -3.10 -0.32 -15.46
CA ALA A 20 -2.39 -0.38 -16.73
C ALA A 20 -2.24 1.01 -17.36
N ARG A 21 -3.31 1.82 -17.37
CA ARG A 21 -3.26 3.22 -17.83
C ARG A 21 -2.27 4.05 -17.03
N ARG A 22 -2.28 3.92 -15.69
CA ARG A 22 -1.32 4.60 -14.81
C ARG A 22 0.12 4.18 -15.10
N ALA A 23 0.37 2.89 -15.32
CA ALA A 23 1.69 2.37 -15.63
C ALA A 23 2.19 2.83 -17.00
N ALA A 24 1.28 3.01 -17.97
CA ALA A 24 1.60 3.47 -19.32
C ALA A 24 1.91 4.97 -19.41
N MET A 25 1.62 5.78 -18.39
CA MET A 25 1.95 7.22 -18.40
C MET A 25 3.46 7.44 -18.47
N LEU A 26 3.87 8.29 -19.41
CA LEU A 26 5.26 8.71 -19.52
C LEU A 26 5.68 9.51 -18.27
N SER A 27 6.96 9.44 -17.92
CA SER A 27 7.48 10.13 -16.73
C SER A 27 7.30 11.66 -16.81
N THR A 28 7.38 12.24 -18.00
CA THR A 28 7.16 13.66 -18.25
C THR A 28 5.69 14.07 -18.09
N GLU A 29 4.77 13.26 -18.63
CA GLU A 29 3.33 13.45 -18.48
C GLU A 29 2.90 13.34 -17.02
N ARG A 30 3.41 12.33 -16.31
CA ARG A 30 3.16 12.13 -14.88
C ARG A 30 3.61 13.34 -14.06
N LYS A 31 4.86 13.78 -14.24
CA LYS A 31 5.38 14.96 -13.54
C LYS A 31 4.54 16.21 -13.80
N ARG A 32 4.11 16.43 -15.05
CA ARG A 32 3.24 17.56 -15.40
C ARG A 32 1.88 17.46 -14.71
N ALA A 33 1.27 16.27 -14.72
CA ALA A 33 0.00 16.03 -14.05
C ALA A 33 0.11 16.23 -12.53
N ASP A 34 1.20 15.76 -11.91
CA ASP A 34 1.49 15.95 -10.48
C ASP A 34 1.64 17.44 -10.13
N SER A 35 2.35 18.23 -10.95
CA SER A 35 2.43 19.68 -10.75
C SER A 35 1.05 20.35 -10.83
N MET A 36 0.21 19.98 -11.81
CA MET A 36 -1.14 20.53 -11.93
C MET A 36 -2.04 20.14 -10.74
N LEU A 37 -1.87 18.93 -10.21
CA LEU A 37 -2.54 18.47 -9.00
C LEU A 37 -2.14 19.33 -7.79
N VAL A 38 -0.84 19.56 -7.61
CA VAL A 38 -0.31 20.40 -6.53
C VAL A 38 -0.84 21.84 -6.63
N ASP A 39 -0.81 22.43 -7.82
CA ASP A 39 -1.34 23.79 -8.05
C ASP A 39 -2.82 23.88 -7.67
N LEU A 40 -3.64 22.92 -8.12
CA LEU A 40 -5.07 22.86 -7.80
C LEU A 40 -5.32 22.67 -6.30
N LEU A 41 -4.53 21.83 -5.63
CA LEU A 41 -4.64 21.63 -4.17
C LEU A 41 -4.34 22.93 -3.43
N CYS A 42 -3.23 23.59 -3.77
CA CYS A 42 -2.83 24.88 -3.20
C CYS A 42 -3.86 25.99 -3.40
N GLU A 43 -4.46 26.07 -4.60
CA GLU A 43 -5.37 27.13 -4.99
C GLU A 43 -6.79 26.93 -4.42
N ARG A 44 -7.28 25.68 -4.35
CA ARG A 44 -8.70 25.38 -4.09
C ARG A 44 -8.99 24.84 -2.70
N PHE A 45 -7.98 24.49 -1.91
CA PHE A 45 -8.15 23.82 -0.61
C PHE A 45 -7.37 24.51 0.51
N ALA A 46 -7.95 25.59 1.04
CA ALA A 46 -7.40 26.32 2.19
C ALA A 46 -7.35 25.47 3.47
N GLU A 47 -8.13 24.39 3.53
CA GLU A 47 -8.13 23.42 4.63
C GLU A 47 -6.76 22.78 4.84
N LEU A 48 -5.94 22.67 3.78
CA LEU A 48 -4.58 22.14 3.85
C LEU A 48 -3.59 23.07 4.57
N ARG A 49 -3.98 24.30 4.92
CA ARG A 49 -3.06 25.26 5.56
C ARG A 49 -3.11 25.22 7.09
N HIS A 50 -3.88 24.29 7.68
CA HIS A 50 -4.16 24.27 9.10
C HIS A 50 -4.19 22.83 9.66
N GLY A 51 -3.83 22.68 10.93
CA GLY A 51 -3.95 21.42 11.67
C GLY A 51 -3.01 20.32 11.17
N CYS A 52 -3.54 19.09 11.09
CA CYS A 52 -2.77 17.91 10.71
C CYS A 52 -3.36 17.27 9.44
N ILE A 53 -2.50 17.07 8.44
CA ILE A 53 -2.84 16.43 7.17
C ILE A 53 -2.38 14.97 7.21
N GLY A 54 -3.33 14.05 7.04
CA GLY A 54 -3.01 12.67 6.70
C GLY A 54 -2.91 12.54 5.20
N PHE A 55 -1.78 12.04 4.72
CA PHE A 55 -1.54 11.80 3.29
C PHE A 55 -0.89 10.44 3.10
N TYR A 56 -0.74 9.97 1.88
CA TYR A 56 -0.15 8.67 1.59
C TYR A 56 1.30 8.78 1.09
N TRP A 57 2.11 7.75 1.34
CA TRP A 57 3.37 7.61 0.64
C TRP A 57 3.10 7.09 -0.78
N PRO A 58 3.56 7.78 -1.84
CA PRO A 58 3.18 7.45 -3.21
C PRO A 58 3.64 6.04 -3.57
N PHE A 59 2.71 5.25 -4.10
CA PHE A 59 2.94 3.88 -4.50
C PHE A 59 2.55 3.65 -5.96
N LYS A 60 3.44 3.01 -6.74
CA LYS A 60 3.20 2.60 -8.14
C LYS A 60 2.64 3.69 -9.05
N GLY A 61 3.30 4.85 -9.03
CA GLY A 61 2.96 5.95 -9.92
C GLY A 61 1.68 6.69 -9.53
N GLU A 62 1.20 6.51 -8.30
CA GLU A 62 0.33 7.51 -7.68
C GLU A 62 0.96 8.91 -7.73
N PRO A 63 0.12 9.96 -7.71
CA PRO A 63 0.62 11.33 -7.61
C PRO A 63 1.54 11.49 -6.40
N ASP A 64 2.71 12.07 -6.62
CA ASP A 64 3.66 12.37 -5.55
C ASP A 64 3.37 13.74 -4.94
N LEU A 65 2.73 13.74 -3.78
CA LEU A 65 2.34 14.96 -3.08
C LEU A 65 3.35 15.36 -1.99
N ARG A 66 4.45 14.62 -1.80
CA ARG A 66 5.44 14.94 -0.77
C ARG A 66 6.00 16.36 -0.89
N PRO A 67 6.31 16.91 -2.09
CA PRO A 67 6.76 18.30 -2.21
C PRO A 67 5.74 19.31 -1.65
N LEU A 68 4.45 19.12 -1.92
CA LEU A 68 3.38 19.95 -1.35
C LEU A 68 3.35 19.83 0.17
N ILE A 69 3.46 18.61 0.71
CA ILE A 69 3.46 18.40 2.16
C ILE A 69 4.68 19.05 2.82
N GLU A 70 5.85 18.99 2.19
CA GLU A 70 7.07 19.66 2.66
C GLU A 70 6.89 21.18 2.73
N ASP A 71 6.28 21.78 1.70
CA ASP A 71 5.95 23.22 1.71
C ASP A 71 4.96 23.58 2.82
N LEU A 72 3.96 22.75 3.09
CA LEU A 72 2.98 22.97 4.16
C LEU A 72 3.59 22.79 5.55
N LEU A 73 4.49 21.82 5.74
CA LEU A 73 5.25 21.65 6.98
C LEU A 73 6.10 22.89 7.28
N ALA A 74 6.70 23.52 6.26
CA ALA A 74 7.45 24.76 6.42
C ALA A 74 6.57 25.94 6.88
N LEU A 75 5.26 25.86 6.68
CA LEU A 75 4.26 26.83 7.16
C LEU A 75 3.69 26.48 8.55
N GLY A 76 4.17 25.42 9.20
CA GLY A 76 3.75 24.99 10.53
C GLY A 76 2.55 24.02 10.55
N VAL A 77 2.17 23.47 9.40
CA VAL A 77 1.17 22.40 9.32
C VAL A 77 1.82 21.07 9.75
N GLU A 78 1.06 20.18 10.39
CA GLU A 78 1.52 18.83 10.72
C GLU A 78 1.16 17.83 9.62
N ALA A 79 1.96 16.78 9.45
CA ALA A 79 1.70 15.75 8.44
C ALA A 79 1.80 14.34 9.03
N ALA A 80 0.98 13.43 8.52
CA ALA A 80 0.92 12.05 9.00
C ALA A 80 0.80 11.04 7.86
N LEU A 81 1.47 9.91 8.01
CA LEU A 81 1.37 8.78 7.09
C LEU A 81 0.48 7.67 7.68
N PRO A 82 -0.36 7.02 6.87
CA PRO A 82 -1.16 5.89 7.29
C PRO A 82 -0.31 4.65 7.48
N VAL A 83 -0.60 3.90 8.53
CA VAL A 83 -0.02 2.61 8.85
C VAL A 83 -1.14 1.58 8.94
N ALA A 84 -1.06 0.57 8.08
CA ALA A 84 -1.91 -0.61 8.18
C ALA A 84 -1.31 -1.54 9.23
N LEU A 85 -1.93 -1.61 10.41
CA LEU A 85 -1.50 -2.52 11.47
C LEU A 85 -1.83 -3.98 11.14
N GLU A 86 -3.02 -4.19 10.58
CA GLU A 86 -3.51 -5.51 10.20
C GLU A 86 -4.44 -5.40 8.98
N ARG A 87 -4.61 -6.53 8.28
CA ARG A 87 -5.63 -6.65 7.25
C ARG A 87 -7.01 -6.41 7.86
N ARG A 88 -7.84 -5.66 7.15
CA ARG A 88 -9.23 -5.36 7.55
C ARG A 88 -9.40 -4.45 8.76
N GLN A 89 -8.36 -3.75 9.20
CA GLN A 89 -8.48 -2.73 10.23
C GLN A 89 -8.49 -1.30 9.65
N PRO A 90 -9.04 -0.32 10.39
CA PRO A 90 -8.76 1.10 10.17
C PRO A 90 -7.26 1.39 10.14
N LEU A 91 -6.88 2.45 9.44
CA LEU A 91 -5.51 2.95 9.41
C LEU A 91 -5.21 3.72 10.70
N GLU A 92 -4.01 3.51 11.23
CA GLU A 92 -3.40 4.39 12.22
C GLU A 92 -2.60 5.47 11.50
N PHE A 93 -2.72 6.74 11.88
CA PHE A 93 -1.90 7.80 11.31
C PHE A 93 -0.76 8.14 12.26
N ARG A 94 0.48 8.11 11.75
CA ARG A 94 1.68 8.45 12.51
C ARG A 94 2.32 9.70 11.95
N MET A 95 2.78 10.58 12.84
CA MET A 95 3.46 11.82 12.48
C MET A 95 4.64 11.55 11.53
N TRP A 96 4.78 12.40 10.53
CA TRP A 96 5.85 12.35 9.55
C TRP A 96 6.41 13.74 9.30
N HIS A 97 7.73 13.80 9.13
CA HIS A 97 8.45 14.97 8.64
C HIS A 97 9.63 14.51 7.78
N PRO A 98 10.19 15.39 6.94
CA PRO A 98 11.44 15.12 6.23
C PRO A 98 12.55 14.69 7.20
N GLY A 99 13.21 13.58 6.87
CA GLY A 99 14.26 12.99 7.72
C GLY A 99 13.76 12.09 8.85
N ALA A 100 12.44 11.92 9.03
CA ALA A 100 11.90 10.94 9.97
C ALA A 100 12.44 9.52 9.65
N LYS A 101 12.73 8.74 10.70
CA LYS A 101 13.16 7.35 10.53
C LYS A 101 11.97 6.52 10.01
N LEU A 102 12.17 5.90 8.86
CA LEU A 102 11.15 5.05 8.22
C LEU A 102 11.53 3.57 8.32
N GLU A 103 10.53 2.73 8.52
CA GLU A 103 10.61 1.28 8.40
C GLU A 103 9.72 0.80 7.25
N ARG A 104 9.86 -0.48 6.88
CA ARG A 104 9.06 -1.07 5.80
C ARG A 104 7.75 -1.60 6.39
N GLY A 105 6.64 -0.98 6.00
CA GLY A 105 5.31 -1.47 6.31
C GLY A 105 4.82 -2.53 5.32
N GLU A 106 3.50 -2.77 5.33
CA GLU A 106 2.84 -3.63 4.35
C GLU A 106 3.20 -3.18 2.93
N TRP A 107 3.50 -4.14 2.03
CA TRP A 107 3.89 -3.86 0.64
C TRP A 107 5.19 -3.06 0.46
N ASN A 108 6.07 -3.08 1.47
CA ASN A 108 7.30 -2.28 1.51
C ASN A 108 7.07 -0.76 1.42
N ILE A 109 5.84 -0.30 1.72
CA ILE A 109 5.55 1.13 1.78
C ILE A 109 6.23 1.69 3.04
N PRO A 110 7.05 2.75 2.91
CA PRO A 110 7.69 3.38 4.06
C PRO A 110 6.67 3.92 5.07
N ILE A 111 6.85 3.57 6.34
CA ILE A 111 6.04 4.06 7.46
C ILE A 111 6.93 4.64 8.55
N PRO A 112 6.46 5.63 9.35
CA PRO A 112 7.20 6.12 10.50
C PRO A 112 7.47 5.00 11.51
N ALA A 113 8.76 4.81 11.84
CA ALA A 113 9.21 3.82 12.82
C ALA A 113 8.77 4.19 14.25
N GLU A 114 8.68 5.49 14.53
CA GLU A 114 8.12 5.99 15.78
C GLU A 114 6.60 5.98 15.73
N ARG A 115 5.98 5.41 16.77
CA ARG A 115 4.51 5.32 16.90
C ARG A 115 3.91 6.58 17.52
N ASN A 116 4.15 7.73 16.89
CA ASN A 116 3.57 9.02 17.29
C ASN A 116 2.21 9.19 16.61
N ILE A 117 1.15 8.65 17.24
CA ILE A 117 -0.20 8.62 16.66
C ILE A 117 -0.82 10.01 16.69
N VAL A 118 -1.43 10.39 15.56
CA VAL A 118 -2.19 11.64 15.41
C VAL A 118 -3.52 11.39 14.72
N HIS A 119 -4.43 12.36 14.83
CA HIS A 119 -5.75 12.33 14.20
C HIS A 119 -5.87 13.49 13.21
N PRO A 120 -5.64 13.23 11.92
CA PRO A 120 -5.71 14.27 10.91
C PRO A 120 -7.08 14.95 10.84
N THR A 121 -7.08 16.27 10.62
CA THR A 121 -8.27 17.07 10.35
C THR A 121 -8.62 17.08 8.87
N VAL A 122 -7.60 16.88 8.02
CA VAL A 122 -7.74 16.69 6.56
C VAL A 122 -7.06 15.38 6.15
N LEU A 123 -7.73 14.61 5.29
CA LEU A 123 -7.16 13.41 4.69
C LEU A 123 -7.08 13.52 3.17
N ILE A 124 -5.87 13.43 2.65
CA ILE A 124 -5.62 13.20 1.22
C ILE A 124 -5.62 11.70 0.96
N VAL A 125 -6.58 11.23 0.17
CA VAL A 125 -6.87 9.82 -0.04
C VAL A 125 -6.50 9.42 -1.47
N PRO A 126 -5.63 8.41 -1.70
CA PRO A 126 -5.32 7.95 -3.03
C PRO A 126 -6.51 7.18 -3.62
N LEU A 127 -6.69 7.30 -4.94
CA LEU A 127 -7.71 6.57 -5.67
C LEU A 127 -7.20 6.03 -7.01
N LEU A 128 -7.82 4.96 -7.50
CA LEU A 128 -7.60 4.44 -8.85
C LEU A 128 -8.64 4.98 -9.82
N GLY A 129 -9.89 4.93 -9.39
CA GLY A 129 -11.00 5.55 -10.09
C GLY A 129 -11.98 6.22 -9.13
N PHE A 130 -12.89 7.00 -9.69
CA PHE A 130 -13.87 7.75 -8.94
C PHE A 130 -15.10 8.04 -9.80
N ASP A 131 -16.24 8.24 -9.16
CA ASP A 131 -17.46 8.68 -9.85
C ASP A 131 -17.86 10.12 -9.48
N ALA A 132 -18.90 10.62 -10.15
CA ALA A 132 -19.38 11.99 -9.96
C ALA A 132 -19.92 12.27 -8.55
N ALA A 133 -20.32 11.24 -7.81
CA ALA A 133 -20.85 11.35 -6.45
C ALA A 133 -19.75 11.32 -5.37
N GLY A 134 -18.47 11.27 -5.76
CA GLY A 134 -17.34 11.32 -4.84
C GLY A 134 -16.97 9.96 -4.25
N TYR A 135 -17.58 8.88 -4.74
CA TYR A 135 -17.15 7.53 -4.38
C TYR A 135 -15.86 7.18 -5.12
N ARG A 136 -14.99 6.42 -4.44
CA ARG A 136 -13.67 6.03 -4.94
C ARG A 136 -13.54 4.53 -5.12
N LEU A 137 -12.86 4.13 -6.17
CA LEU A 137 -12.34 2.79 -6.36
C LEU A 137 -10.85 2.80 -5.97
N GLY A 138 -10.52 2.25 -4.80
CA GLY A 138 -9.13 2.01 -4.37
C GLY A 138 -8.62 0.61 -4.73
N TYR A 139 -7.50 0.19 -4.15
CA TYR A 139 -6.88 -1.13 -4.41
C TYR A 139 -7.68 -2.35 -3.89
N GLY A 140 -8.79 -2.13 -3.19
CA GLY A 140 -9.65 -3.23 -2.69
C GLY A 140 -9.30 -3.72 -1.28
N GLY A 141 -8.39 -3.03 -0.59
CA GLY A 141 -8.10 -3.29 0.82
C GLY A 141 -9.19 -2.82 1.77
N GLY A 142 -10.01 -1.81 1.40
CA GLY A 142 -11.08 -1.26 2.25
C GLY A 142 -10.60 -0.51 3.50
N HIS A 143 -9.30 -0.22 3.58
CA HIS A 143 -8.70 0.45 4.74
C HIS A 143 -9.31 1.84 4.97
N TYR A 144 -9.35 2.68 3.94
CA TYR A 144 -9.90 4.03 4.06
C TYR A 144 -11.39 4.04 4.39
N ASP A 145 -12.22 3.12 3.89
CA ASP A 145 -13.65 3.11 4.24
C ASP A 145 -13.85 2.81 5.73
N ARG A 146 -13.10 1.84 6.26
CA ARG A 146 -13.09 1.56 7.71
C ARG A 146 -12.51 2.71 8.52
N THR A 147 -11.45 3.34 8.05
CA THR A 147 -10.88 4.54 8.69
C THR A 147 -11.93 5.64 8.78
N LEU A 148 -12.60 5.96 7.68
CA LEU A 148 -13.59 7.03 7.63
C LEU A 148 -14.85 6.70 8.44
N ALA A 149 -15.22 5.43 8.55
CA ALA A 149 -16.29 4.97 9.41
C ALA A 149 -15.93 5.08 10.90
N ALA A 150 -14.66 4.87 11.26
CA ALA A 150 -14.18 4.85 12.63
C ALA A 150 -13.77 6.23 13.18
N MET A 151 -13.38 7.18 12.32
CA MET A 151 -12.93 8.51 12.75
C MET A 151 -14.10 9.41 13.14
N VAL A 152 -14.10 9.83 14.41
CA VAL A 152 -15.05 10.80 14.97
C VAL A 152 -14.27 11.89 15.74
N PRO A 153 -14.35 13.18 15.36
CA PRO A 153 -15.06 13.71 14.19
C PRO A 153 -14.42 13.23 12.88
N ARG A 154 -15.23 13.17 11.83
CA ARG A 154 -14.74 12.76 10.51
C ARG A 154 -13.91 13.89 9.88
N PRO A 155 -12.72 13.61 9.32
CA PRO A 155 -11.90 14.62 8.66
C PRO A 155 -12.50 15.06 7.33
N PHE A 156 -12.10 16.25 6.87
CA PHE A 156 -12.34 16.65 5.49
C PHE A 156 -11.48 15.81 4.55
N THR A 157 -12.09 15.15 3.56
CA THR A 157 -11.35 14.20 2.70
C THR A 157 -11.24 14.70 1.27
N ILE A 158 -10.04 14.63 0.73
CA ILE A 158 -9.71 15.00 -0.65
C ILE A 158 -9.17 13.77 -1.35
N GLY A 159 -9.93 13.24 -2.31
CA GLY A 159 -9.47 12.17 -3.17
C GLY A 159 -8.56 12.70 -4.26
N VAL A 160 -7.36 12.14 -4.41
CA VAL A 160 -6.39 12.58 -5.42
C VAL A 160 -6.04 11.42 -6.35
N GLY A 161 -6.16 11.68 -7.65
CA GLY A 161 -5.81 10.74 -8.71
C GLY A 161 -5.83 11.41 -10.07
N TYR A 162 -5.74 10.62 -11.14
CA TYR A 162 -5.70 11.15 -12.50
C TYR A 162 -7.08 11.14 -13.17
N ALA A 163 -7.30 12.03 -14.14
CA ALA A 163 -8.59 12.22 -14.80
C ALA A 163 -9.06 10.98 -15.57
N PHE A 164 -8.14 10.15 -16.09
CA PHE A 164 -8.50 8.88 -16.73
C PHE A 164 -9.20 7.89 -15.79
N GLY A 165 -9.11 8.11 -14.48
CA GLY A 165 -9.79 7.35 -13.43
C GLY A 165 -11.27 7.69 -13.27
N ARG A 166 -11.79 8.65 -14.02
CA ARG A 166 -13.22 8.98 -13.97
C ARG A 166 -14.07 7.83 -14.52
N LEU A 167 -15.05 7.42 -13.73
CA LEU A 167 -16.00 6.35 -14.03
C LEU A 167 -17.43 6.90 -13.98
N GLU A 168 -18.34 6.24 -14.69
CA GLU A 168 -19.77 6.55 -14.60
C GLU A 168 -20.33 6.23 -13.21
N THR A 169 -19.88 5.12 -12.63
CA THR A 169 -20.21 4.69 -11.27
C THR A 169 -19.13 3.73 -10.79
N ILE A 170 -18.89 3.65 -9.48
CA ILE A 170 -18.15 2.53 -8.90
C ILE A 170 -19.06 1.36 -8.46
N TYR A 171 -20.36 1.46 -8.73
CA TYR A 171 -21.43 0.70 -8.09
C TYR A 171 -21.30 0.74 -6.56
N PRO A 172 -21.49 1.92 -5.92
CA PRO A 172 -21.29 2.07 -4.48
C PRO A 172 -22.04 1.01 -3.67
N GLN A 173 -21.38 0.50 -2.63
CA GLN A 173 -21.92 -0.44 -1.65
C GLN A 173 -22.16 0.29 -0.32
N PRO A 174 -22.97 -0.25 0.61
CA PRO A 174 -23.27 0.42 1.89
C PRO A 174 -22.04 0.78 2.74
N HIS A 175 -20.93 0.05 2.57
CA HIS A 175 -19.68 0.30 3.27
C HIS A 175 -18.77 1.31 2.56
N ASP A 176 -19.05 1.66 1.30
CA ASP A 176 -18.26 2.65 0.58
C ASP A 176 -18.63 4.04 1.08
N ILE A 177 -17.64 4.83 1.46
CA ILE A 177 -17.86 6.17 2.00
C ILE A 177 -17.42 7.21 0.96
N PRO A 178 -18.31 8.12 0.53
CA PRO A 178 -17.97 9.16 -0.45
C PRO A 178 -17.01 10.18 0.19
N LEU A 179 -16.10 10.71 -0.61
CA LEU A 179 -15.15 11.74 -0.18
C LEU A 179 -15.78 13.14 -0.25
N GLY A 180 -15.21 14.11 0.48
CA GLY A 180 -15.65 15.51 0.46
C GLY A 180 -15.17 16.29 -0.77
N ALA A 181 -14.15 15.81 -1.47
CA ALA A 181 -13.75 16.34 -2.77
C ALA A 181 -12.98 15.30 -3.58
N ILE A 182 -12.92 15.49 -4.89
CA ILE A 182 -12.03 14.79 -5.81
C ILE A 182 -11.20 15.83 -6.59
N VAL A 183 -9.91 15.58 -6.73
CA VAL A 183 -8.96 16.42 -7.47
C VAL A 183 -8.22 15.57 -8.48
N THR A 184 -8.17 16.07 -9.71
CA THR A 184 -7.40 15.52 -10.83
C THR A 184 -6.59 16.62 -11.49
N GLU A 185 -5.64 16.26 -12.35
CA GLU A 185 -4.87 17.21 -13.16
C GLU A 185 -5.75 18.06 -14.09
N THR A 186 -7.02 17.70 -14.27
CA THR A 186 -7.98 18.44 -15.11
C THR A 186 -8.93 19.34 -14.33
N GLY A 187 -8.93 19.27 -12.99
CA GLY A 187 -9.80 20.06 -12.13
C GLY A 187 -10.23 19.35 -10.87
N SER A 188 -11.04 20.03 -10.06
CA SER A 188 -11.56 19.53 -8.79
C SER A 188 -13.09 19.67 -8.69
N VAL A 189 -13.70 18.77 -7.92
CA VAL A 189 -15.12 18.79 -7.56
C VAL A 189 -15.22 18.64 -6.06
N ARG A 190 -15.99 19.51 -5.40
CA ARG A 190 -16.35 19.39 -3.99
C ARG A 190 -17.71 18.68 -3.86
N HIS A 191 -17.81 17.79 -2.90
CA HIS A 191 -19.01 17.06 -2.53
C HIS A 191 -19.46 17.55 -1.16
N GLY A 192 -20.78 17.55 -0.90
CA GLY A 192 -21.35 18.03 0.36
C GLY A 192 -20.70 17.34 1.57
N TYR A 193 -19.83 18.08 2.26
CA TYR A 193 -19.14 17.60 3.45
C TYR A 193 -20.10 17.58 4.64
N ARG A 194 -20.24 16.43 5.29
CA ARG A 194 -21.08 16.25 6.49
C ARG A 194 -20.29 16.32 7.81
N GLY A 195 -19.05 16.81 7.81
CA GLY A 195 -18.23 16.99 9.02
C GLY A 195 -18.20 18.44 9.53
N ARG A 196 -17.42 18.72 10.58
CA ARG A 196 -17.43 20.03 11.29
C ARG A 196 -17.20 21.22 10.35
N PRO A 197 -17.97 22.32 10.47
CA PRO A 197 -17.65 23.58 9.80
C PRO A 197 -16.22 24.01 10.09
N LEU A 198 -15.55 24.57 9.08
CA LEU A 198 -14.17 25.03 9.13
C LEU A 198 -13.92 26.06 10.25
N GLU A 199 -14.95 26.79 10.69
CA GLU A 199 -14.84 27.77 11.77
C GLU A 199 -14.44 27.15 13.13
N GLU A 200 -14.65 25.84 13.34
CA GLU A 200 -14.40 25.16 14.62
C GLU A 200 -13.00 24.50 14.73
N LEU A 201 -12.14 24.63 13.73
CA LEU A 201 -10.77 24.07 13.73
C LEU A 201 -9.71 25.00 14.35
N ASN A 202 -10.12 26.12 14.96
CA ASN A 202 -9.24 27.04 15.69
C ASN A 202 -9.36 26.85 17.22
N PRO A 203 -8.53 26.02 17.86
CA PRO A 203 -8.25 26.18 19.27
C PRO A 203 -7.04 27.12 19.41
N SER A 204 -7.28 28.30 20.00
CA SER A 204 -6.30 29.33 20.41
C SER A 204 -5.57 30.14 19.32
N GLY A 205 -5.98 31.40 19.20
CA GLY A 205 -5.25 32.47 18.52
C GLY A 205 -5.91 33.80 18.87
N GLU A 206 -5.56 34.35 20.03
CA GLU A 206 -6.02 35.67 20.46
C GLU A 206 -5.71 36.74 19.41
N ALA A 207 -6.67 37.66 19.26
CA ALA A 207 -6.58 38.80 18.38
C ALA A 207 -5.33 39.65 18.69
N GLY A 208 -4.45 39.77 17.71
CA GLY A 208 -3.36 40.74 17.67
C GLY A 208 -3.32 41.41 16.30
N ALA A 209 -4.05 42.51 16.16
CA ALA A 209 -4.03 43.36 14.98
C ALA A 209 -2.65 44.05 14.82
N ALA A 210 -1.99 43.86 13.67
CA ALA A 210 -1.13 44.86 13.02
C ALA A 210 -0.74 44.35 11.62
N GLY A 211 -1.03 45.15 10.59
CA GLY A 211 -1.01 44.74 9.20
C GLY A 211 0.37 44.60 8.55
N GLN A 212 0.35 43.96 7.37
CA GLN A 212 0.99 44.42 6.15
C GLN A 212 0.54 43.50 5.00
N GLU A 213 -0.21 44.08 4.07
CA GLU A 213 -0.56 43.47 2.79
C GLU A 213 0.72 43.31 1.96
N THR A 214 1.13 42.07 1.67
CA THR A 214 2.13 41.83 0.63
C THR A 214 1.42 41.43 -0.65
N GLN A 215 1.22 42.45 -1.47
CA GLN A 215 0.60 42.42 -2.78
C GLN A 215 1.59 41.82 -3.81
N CYS A 216 1.35 40.60 -4.28
CA CYS A 216 1.96 40.11 -5.52
C CYS A 216 1.10 40.56 -6.70
N ARG A 217 1.63 41.51 -7.47
CA ARG A 217 0.98 42.12 -8.64
C ARG A 217 0.66 41.09 -9.73
N ALA A 218 -0.54 41.25 -10.27
CA ALA A 218 -1.01 40.69 -11.52
C ALA A 218 -0.31 41.35 -12.72
N ASP A 219 -0.13 40.60 -13.80
CA ASP A 219 -0.46 41.05 -15.17
C ASP A 219 -0.51 39.84 -16.11
N GLY A 220 -1.68 39.58 -16.70
CA GLY A 220 -1.88 38.52 -17.69
C GLY A 220 -3.35 38.16 -17.89
N LYS A 221 -4.05 38.92 -18.74
CA LYS A 221 -5.46 38.77 -19.12
C LYS A 221 -5.87 37.30 -19.38
N MET A 222 -6.96 36.86 -18.75
CA MET A 222 -7.70 35.65 -19.15
C MET A 222 -9.13 36.06 -19.51
N GLU A 223 -9.48 35.90 -20.78
CA GLU A 223 -10.84 36.12 -21.29
C GLU A 223 -11.77 35.01 -20.79
N SER A 224 -12.96 35.43 -20.36
CA SER A 224 -14.04 34.62 -19.81
C SER A 224 -14.69 33.70 -20.85
N ARG A 225 -14.90 32.43 -20.49
CA ARG A 225 -15.89 31.53 -21.13
C ARG A 225 -16.86 31.00 -20.07
N PRO A 226 -18.18 30.91 -20.36
CA PRO A 226 -19.19 30.69 -19.35
C PRO A 226 -19.28 29.24 -18.86
N MET A 227 -19.55 29.15 -17.57
CA MET A 227 -19.89 27.98 -16.75
C MET A 227 -21.19 27.33 -17.26
N GLN A 228 -21.16 26.04 -17.65
CA GLN A 228 -22.39 25.26 -17.86
C GLN A 228 -22.84 24.68 -16.52
N VAL A 229 -23.96 25.21 -16.02
CA VAL A 229 -24.66 24.75 -14.82
C VAL A 229 -25.52 23.54 -15.19
N PHE A 230 -25.38 22.43 -14.47
CA PHE A 230 -26.30 21.29 -14.51
C PHE A 230 -27.17 21.29 -13.26
N PRO A 231 -28.47 20.94 -13.35
CA PRO A 231 -29.42 21.17 -12.27
C PRO A 231 -29.26 20.19 -11.11
N GLU A 232 -29.36 20.73 -9.89
CA GLU A 232 -29.54 19.99 -8.64
C GLU A 232 -30.83 19.16 -8.70
N ARG A 233 -30.81 17.94 -8.14
CA ARG A 233 -32.02 17.15 -7.87
C ARG A 233 -32.07 16.76 -6.41
N ASP A 234 -33.25 17.00 -5.86
CA ASP A 234 -33.63 16.93 -4.46
C ASP A 234 -33.62 15.51 -3.85
N LEU A 235 -33.09 15.50 -2.63
CA LEU A 235 -33.48 14.85 -1.36
C LEU A 235 -34.27 13.52 -1.32
N TYR A 236 -33.84 12.76 -0.31
CA TYR A 236 -34.20 11.43 0.16
C TYR A 236 -35.60 11.31 0.77
N GLU A 237 -36.23 10.14 0.62
CA GLU A 237 -37.27 9.64 1.52
C GLU A 237 -36.67 8.60 2.48
N GLU A 238 -37.07 8.70 3.76
CA GLU A 238 -36.64 7.89 4.90
C GLU A 238 -37.32 6.51 4.92
N GLY A 239 -36.61 5.49 5.43
CA GLY A 239 -37.16 4.14 5.63
C GLY A 239 -36.22 3.22 6.42
N GLU A 240 -36.45 3.23 7.74
CA GLU A 240 -36.34 2.16 8.75
C GLU A 240 -35.11 1.24 8.90
N GLU A 241 -34.88 0.93 10.18
CA GLU A 241 -33.75 0.23 10.78
C GLU A 241 -33.59 -1.23 10.30
N GLU A 242 -32.41 -1.54 9.78
CA GLU A 242 -31.87 -2.88 9.86
C GLU A 242 -30.38 -2.76 10.22
N ARG A 243 -30.01 -3.28 11.40
CA ARG A 243 -28.61 -3.45 11.81
C ARG A 243 -27.93 -4.39 10.80
N ALA A 244 -27.38 -3.81 9.75
CA ALA A 244 -26.61 -4.52 8.75
C ALA A 244 -25.35 -5.08 9.42
N SER A 245 -25.42 -6.38 9.72
CA SER A 245 -24.28 -7.22 10.06
C SER A 245 -23.15 -6.95 9.07
N TYR A 246 -22.04 -6.37 9.55
CA TYR A 246 -20.85 -6.06 8.77
C TYR A 246 -20.18 -7.36 8.29
N ALA A 247 -20.70 -7.95 7.23
CA ALA A 247 -20.10 -9.06 6.51
C ALA A 247 -19.78 -8.60 5.08
N SER A 248 -18.70 -7.82 4.93
CA SER A 248 -18.06 -7.64 3.62
C SER A 248 -16.86 -8.60 3.50
N PRO A 249 -16.73 -9.37 2.40
CA PRO A 249 -15.71 -10.43 2.26
C PRO A 249 -14.25 -9.93 2.22
N PRO A 250 -13.24 -10.84 2.26
CA PRO A 250 -11.82 -10.53 2.39
C PRO A 250 -11.27 -9.47 1.42
N CYS A 251 -10.29 -8.69 1.88
CA CYS A 251 -9.44 -7.87 1.01
C CYS A 251 -8.84 -8.72 -0.13
N PHE A 252 -9.13 -8.36 -1.38
CA PHE A 252 -8.63 -9.05 -2.58
C PHE A 252 -7.43 -8.32 -3.22
N MET A 253 -6.42 -7.95 -2.40
CA MET A 253 -5.09 -7.58 -2.91
C MET A 253 -4.34 -8.78 -3.52
N HIS A 254 -4.71 -10.01 -3.16
CA HIS A 254 -4.12 -11.26 -3.68
C HIS A 254 -4.62 -11.65 -5.09
N GLU A 255 -5.58 -10.91 -5.64
CA GLU A 255 -6.09 -11.07 -7.01
C GLU A 255 -5.45 -10.09 -8.00
N LEU A 256 -4.64 -9.14 -7.51
CA LEU A 256 -3.71 -8.42 -8.36
C LEU A 256 -2.56 -9.39 -8.64
N ASP A 257 -2.25 -9.57 -9.91
CA ASP A 257 -1.10 -10.37 -10.32
C ASP A 257 0.15 -9.89 -9.55
N PRO A 258 0.90 -10.77 -8.85
CA PRO A 258 2.06 -10.35 -8.08
C PRO A 258 3.12 -9.61 -8.92
N SER A 259 3.20 -9.88 -10.24
CA SER A 259 4.04 -9.14 -11.19
C SER A 259 3.70 -7.65 -11.22
N TYR A 260 2.44 -7.30 -10.99
CA TYR A 260 2.01 -5.91 -10.86
C TYR A 260 2.63 -5.22 -9.64
N LEU A 261 2.91 -5.96 -8.56
CA LEU A 261 3.59 -5.50 -7.33
C LEU A 261 5.12 -5.50 -7.44
N GLY A 262 5.67 -5.84 -8.61
CA GLY A 262 7.11 -6.03 -8.79
C GLY A 262 7.61 -7.32 -8.13
N TYR A 263 6.69 -8.13 -7.60
CA TYR A 263 6.97 -9.47 -7.08
C TYR A 263 6.85 -10.50 -8.19
N ALA A 264 7.49 -11.63 -8.00
CA ALA A 264 7.33 -12.79 -8.86
C ALA A 264 5.88 -13.28 -8.79
N ASP A 265 5.28 -13.57 -9.94
CA ASP A 265 3.99 -14.25 -9.98
C ASP A 265 4.07 -15.67 -9.38
N ALA A 266 2.93 -16.36 -9.26
CA ALA A 266 2.92 -17.70 -8.67
C ALA A 266 3.79 -18.70 -9.46
N ALA A 267 3.81 -18.62 -10.79
CA ALA A 267 4.60 -19.51 -11.64
C ALA A 267 6.09 -19.21 -11.54
N GLU A 268 6.47 -17.94 -11.57
CA GLU A 268 7.83 -17.47 -11.34
C GLU A 268 8.33 -17.85 -9.94
N THR A 269 7.49 -17.69 -8.92
CA THR A 269 7.81 -18.07 -7.53
C THR A 269 8.04 -19.58 -7.45
N ILE A 270 7.14 -20.39 -8.01
CA ILE A 270 7.29 -21.86 -8.05
C ILE A 270 8.59 -22.25 -8.77
N ALA A 271 8.94 -21.58 -9.87
CA ALA A 271 10.17 -21.84 -10.60
C ALA A 271 11.42 -21.53 -9.75
N MET A 272 11.43 -20.40 -9.03
CA MET A 272 12.52 -20.04 -8.12
C MET A 272 12.68 -21.04 -6.97
N LEU A 273 11.57 -21.48 -6.35
CA LEU A 273 11.61 -22.46 -5.27
C LEU A 273 12.09 -23.84 -5.77
N ASN A 274 11.71 -24.23 -6.98
CA ASN A 274 12.20 -25.46 -7.61
C ASN A 274 13.69 -25.38 -7.96
N ASP A 275 14.19 -24.22 -8.41
CA ASP A 275 15.62 -23.98 -8.62
C ASP A 275 16.40 -24.11 -7.29
N LEU A 276 15.86 -23.57 -6.18
CA LEU A 276 16.44 -23.77 -4.84
C LEU A 276 16.44 -25.24 -4.40
N LEU A 277 15.34 -25.97 -4.64
CA LEU A 277 15.28 -27.42 -4.35
C LEU A 277 16.30 -28.22 -5.16
N ALA A 278 16.48 -27.87 -6.44
CA ALA A 278 17.42 -28.54 -7.34
C ALA A 278 18.88 -28.28 -6.96
N ARG A 279 19.19 -27.10 -6.41
CA ARG A 279 20.52 -26.74 -5.91
C ARG A 279 20.91 -27.45 -4.61
N GLY A 280 19.96 -28.13 -3.95
CA GLY A 280 20.24 -29.05 -2.86
C GLY A 280 20.67 -28.35 -1.57
N LEU A 281 19.71 -27.97 -0.72
CA LEU A 281 19.99 -27.77 0.70
C LEU A 281 20.00 -29.14 1.38
N GLY A 282 21.18 -29.63 1.72
CA GLY A 282 21.43 -30.70 2.69
C GLY A 282 20.48 -31.90 2.61
N SER A 283 20.88 -32.95 1.89
CA SER A 283 20.80 -34.26 2.52
C SER A 283 21.74 -34.20 3.73
N GLY A 284 21.21 -33.85 4.91
CA GLY A 284 21.76 -34.43 6.12
C GLY A 284 21.82 -35.93 5.84
N GLY A 285 23.03 -36.49 5.79
CA GLY A 285 23.22 -37.90 5.50
C GLY A 285 22.30 -38.74 6.38
N ARG A 286 22.05 -39.99 6.00
CA ARG A 286 21.21 -40.93 6.77
C ARG A 286 21.62 -41.06 8.24
N ASP A 287 22.78 -40.53 8.64
CA ASP A 287 23.24 -40.39 10.02
C ASP A 287 22.63 -39.24 10.83
N ALA A 288 22.04 -38.18 10.25
CA ALA A 288 21.44 -37.11 11.06
C ALA A 288 20.18 -37.60 11.81
N ALA A 289 19.36 -38.43 11.14
CA ALA A 289 18.24 -39.12 11.78
C ALA A 289 18.69 -40.13 12.85
N ALA A 290 19.85 -40.78 12.65
CA ALA A 290 20.44 -41.69 13.64
C ALA A 290 21.08 -40.94 14.83
N LYS A 291 21.66 -39.75 14.60
CA LYS A 291 22.25 -38.89 15.63
C LYS A 291 21.18 -38.18 16.47
N ALA A 292 20.07 -37.77 15.84
CA ALA A 292 18.92 -37.19 16.53
C ALA A 292 18.22 -38.19 17.48
N ALA A 293 18.30 -39.49 17.18
CA ALA A 293 17.77 -40.53 18.07
C ALA A 293 18.67 -40.84 19.29
N LEU A 294 19.94 -40.41 19.28
CA LEU A 294 20.94 -40.72 20.32
C LEU A 294 21.22 -39.57 21.30
N ILE A 295 20.80 -38.35 20.98
CA ILE A 295 20.96 -37.19 21.87
C ILE A 295 19.61 -36.51 21.95
N GLY A 296 18.86 -36.75 23.03
CA GLY A 296 17.58 -36.10 23.27
C GLY A 296 17.71 -34.57 23.20
N GLY A 297 17.17 -34.00 22.14
CA GLY A 297 17.17 -32.57 21.82
C GLY A 297 16.06 -32.29 20.80
N GLY A 298 15.31 -31.22 21.03
CA GLY A 298 13.95 -30.98 20.51
C GLY A 298 13.82 -30.58 19.04
N GLU A 299 12.58 -30.22 18.72
CA GLU A 299 11.87 -30.18 17.42
C GLU A 299 12.38 -29.18 16.35
N ASP A 300 13.65 -28.77 16.35
CA ASP A 300 14.12 -27.60 15.57
C ASP A 300 15.04 -27.90 14.37
N GLU A 301 14.79 -28.96 13.62
CA GLU A 301 15.43 -29.13 12.31
C GLU A 301 14.39 -29.35 11.21
N VAL A 302 13.59 -28.30 10.99
CA VAL A 302 12.72 -28.24 9.82
C VAL A 302 13.62 -28.29 8.59
N SER A 303 13.61 -29.42 7.88
CA SER A 303 14.38 -29.59 6.66
C SER A 303 14.00 -28.47 5.68
N PHE A 304 14.96 -27.65 5.27
CA PHE A 304 14.73 -26.58 4.29
C PHE A 304 14.03 -27.09 3.03
N GLN A 305 14.31 -28.33 2.63
CA GLN A 305 13.59 -28.97 1.52
C GLN A 305 12.10 -29.16 1.80
N ALA A 306 11.73 -29.52 3.04
CA ALA A 306 10.34 -29.66 3.45
C ALA A 306 9.60 -28.32 3.41
N VAL A 307 10.24 -27.25 3.91
CA VAL A 307 9.69 -25.87 3.85
C VAL A 307 9.44 -25.45 2.40
N LEU A 308 10.45 -25.58 1.54
CA LEU A 308 10.32 -25.22 0.12
C LEU A 308 9.25 -26.06 -0.59
N ARG A 309 9.20 -27.37 -0.35
CA ARG A 309 8.17 -28.28 -0.90
C ARG A 309 6.77 -27.88 -0.45
N GLN A 310 6.58 -27.54 0.81
CA GLN A 310 5.30 -27.12 1.36
C GLN A 310 4.79 -25.85 0.69
N HIS A 311 5.67 -24.86 0.49
CA HIS A 311 5.30 -23.62 -0.21
C HIS A 311 4.99 -23.86 -1.69
N ILE A 312 5.75 -24.71 -2.38
CA ILE A 312 5.45 -25.05 -3.78
C ILE A 312 4.06 -25.70 -3.89
N LEU A 313 3.73 -26.64 -3.01
CA LEU A 313 2.41 -27.29 -2.98
C LEU A 313 1.30 -26.28 -2.65
N ARG A 314 1.51 -25.38 -1.68
CA ARG A 314 0.55 -24.32 -1.33
C ARG A 314 0.27 -23.38 -2.49
N LEU A 315 1.27 -23.08 -3.31
CA LEU A 315 1.15 -22.25 -4.51
C LEU A 315 0.53 -23.02 -5.70
N GLY A 316 0.18 -24.30 -5.54
CA GLY A 316 -0.39 -25.15 -6.60
C GLY A 316 0.65 -25.74 -7.57
N GLY A 317 1.93 -25.63 -7.26
CA GLY A 317 3.03 -26.18 -8.05
C GLY A 317 3.36 -27.64 -7.71
N ARG A 318 4.18 -28.26 -8.55
CA ARG A 318 4.76 -29.59 -8.28
C ARG A 318 6.22 -29.44 -7.87
N PRO A 319 6.63 -29.92 -6.69
CA PRO A 319 8.02 -29.86 -6.27
C PRO A 319 8.90 -30.80 -7.11
N ALA A 320 10.08 -30.33 -7.51
CA ALA A 320 11.08 -31.15 -8.18
C ALA A 320 11.49 -32.36 -7.31
N SER A 321 11.73 -33.51 -7.94
CA SER A 321 12.38 -34.65 -7.28
C SER A 321 13.81 -34.22 -6.91
N SER A 322 14.17 -34.30 -5.63
CA SER A 322 15.56 -34.10 -5.21
C SER A 322 16.42 -35.09 -5.98
N ALA A 323 17.40 -34.59 -6.75
CA ALA A 323 18.30 -35.44 -7.50
C ALA A 323 19.01 -36.39 -6.53
N SER A 324 18.60 -37.66 -6.56
CA SER A 324 19.26 -38.74 -5.85
C SER A 324 20.49 -39.17 -6.65
N SER A 325 21.64 -38.53 -6.41
CA SER A 325 22.94 -39.10 -6.83
C SER A 325 24.14 -38.47 -6.07
N LEU A 326 24.84 -39.35 -5.34
CA LEU A 326 26.16 -39.34 -4.66
C LEU A 326 27.31 -38.60 -5.42
N PRO A 327 28.48 -38.21 -4.83
CA PRO A 327 29.24 -38.91 -3.78
C PRO A 327 29.85 -38.05 -2.63
N GLU A 328 30.25 -38.76 -1.57
CA GLU A 328 30.97 -38.30 -0.38
C GLU A 328 32.34 -37.69 -0.72
N THR A 329 32.44 -36.37 -0.67
CA THR A 329 33.64 -35.63 -0.24
C THR A 329 33.15 -34.32 0.40
N ALA A 330 33.06 -34.31 1.73
CA ALA A 330 31.96 -33.63 2.43
C ALA A 330 32.18 -32.15 2.81
N ASP A 331 33.40 -31.61 2.90
CA ASP A 331 33.56 -30.30 3.56
C ASP A 331 33.73 -29.12 2.60
N ALA A 332 34.67 -29.17 1.64
CA ALA A 332 34.92 -28.03 0.74
C ALA A 332 33.86 -27.84 -0.35
N ARG A 333 33.10 -28.89 -0.70
CA ARG A 333 31.98 -28.82 -1.66
C ARG A 333 30.73 -28.28 -0.98
N CYS A 334 30.49 -28.68 0.27
CA CYS A 334 29.31 -28.29 1.03
C CYS A 334 29.24 -26.78 1.29
N ASP A 335 30.36 -26.11 1.57
CA ASP A 335 30.37 -24.65 1.77
C ASP A 335 30.20 -23.86 0.47
N ARG A 336 30.76 -24.34 -0.64
CA ARG A 336 30.55 -23.74 -1.96
C ARG A 336 29.09 -23.84 -2.37
N ASP A 337 28.45 -24.98 -2.09
CA ASP A 337 27.05 -25.23 -2.37
C ASP A 337 26.13 -24.41 -1.43
N ARG A 338 26.48 -24.29 -0.14
CA ARG A 338 25.78 -23.40 0.82
C ARG A 338 25.90 -21.92 0.45
N GLY A 339 27.08 -21.45 0.09
CA GLY A 339 27.31 -20.07 -0.36
C GLY A 339 26.53 -19.73 -1.64
N ALA A 340 26.45 -20.68 -2.58
CA ALA A 340 25.65 -20.52 -3.80
C ALA A 340 24.15 -20.45 -3.50
N VAL A 341 23.64 -21.29 -2.59
CA VAL A 341 22.23 -21.24 -2.17
C VAL A 341 21.92 -19.95 -1.41
N LEU A 342 22.78 -19.53 -0.50
CA LEU A 342 22.64 -18.27 0.24
C LEU A 342 22.60 -17.07 -0.71
N HIS A 343 23.49 -17.02 -1.70
CA HIS A 343 23.47 -16.00 -2.74
C HIS A 343 22.13 -16.00 -3.49
N LYS A 344 21.66 -17.18 -3.91
CA LYS A 344 20.38 -17.29 -4.64
C LYS A 344 19.17 -16.90 -3.79
N LEU A 345 19.15 -17.27 -2.51
CA LEU A 345 18.11 -16.86 -1.57
C LEU A 345 18.04 -15.34 -1.46
N ARG A 346 19.19 -14.66 -1.31
CA ARG A 346 19.28 -13.19 -1.27
C ARG A 346 18.85 -12.54 -2.58
N GLU A 347 19.12 -13.17 -3.72
CA GLU A 347 18.70 -12.70 -5.05
C GLU A 347 17.17 -12.75 -5.22
N ILE A 348 16.52 -13.84 -4.78
CA ILE A 348 15.08 -14.02 -5.00
C ILE A 348 14.22 -13.32 -3.95
N LEU A 349 14.69 -13.17 -2.71
CA LEU A 349 13.89 -12.65 -1.59
C LEU A 349 13.19 -11.30 -1.87
N PRO A 350 13.83 -10.30 -2.52
CA PRO A 350 13.17 -9.04 -2.85
C PRO A 350 11.99 -9.17 -3.84
N ARG A 351 11.97 -10.27 -4.61
CA ARG A 351 10.92 -10.59 -5.58
C ARG A 351 9.79 -11.41 -4.95
N ILE A 352 9.89 -11.84 -3.69
CA ILE A 352 8.84 -12.63 -3.03
C ILE A 352 7.83 -11.70 -2.35
N GLY A 353 6.60 -11.68 -2.87
CA GLY A 353 5.48 -10.89 -2.33
C GLY A 353 4.61 -11.63 -1.31
N ASP A 354 4.80 -12.95 -1.18
CA ASP A 354 4.09 -13.77 -0.18
C ASP A 354 4.81 -13.65 1.17
N GLY A 355 4.14 -13.07 2.18
CA GLY A 355 4.75 -12.78 3.48
C GLY A 355 5.26 -14.01 4.22
N TRP A 356 4.51 -15.12 4.17
CA TRP A 356 4.90 -16.36 4.89
C TRP A 356 6.14 -16.99 4.26
N LEU A 357 6.16 -17.07 2.92
CA LEU A 357 7.34 -17.53 2.20
C LEU A 357 8.52 -16.58 2.40
N HIS A 358 8.28 -15.27 2.40
CA HIS A 358 9.32 -14.27 2.63
C HIS A 358 9.99 -14.44 4.01
N ASP A 359 9.19 -14.65 5.06
CA ASP A 359 9.69 -14.86 6.42
C ASP A 359 10.47 -16.18 6.55
N ASP A 360 9.96 -17.27 5.97
CA ASP A 360 10.65 -18.56 5.97
C ASP A 360 11.98 -18.49 5.21
N LEU A 361 12.03 -17.88 4.03
CA LEU A 361 13.27 -17.72 3.26
C LEU A 361 14.28 -16.82 3.99
N ARG A 362 13.82 -15.81 4.75
CA ARG A 362 14.67 -14.99 5.60
C ARG A 362 15.27 -15.80 6.74
N ALA A 363 14.48 -16.60 7.45
CA ALA A 363 14.97 -17.49 8.51
C ALA A 363 15.99 -18.51 7.97
N MET A 364 15.80 -18.99 6.74
CA MET A 364 16.77 -19.84 6.04
C MET A 364 18.10 -19.12 5.78
N ILE A 365 18.06 -17.86 5.29
CA ILE A 365 19.26 -17.02 5.10
C ILE A 365 20.02 -16.86 6.41
N GLU A 366 19.34 -16.48 7.50
CA GLU A 366 19.94 -16.28 8.82
C GLU A 366 20.60 -17.55 9.36
N THR A 367 19.99 -18.70 9.10
CA THR A 367 20.52 -19.99 9.55
C THR A 367 21.75 -20.39 8.73
N LEU A 368 21.74 -20.23 7.40
CA LEU A 368 22.89 -20.49 6.55
C LEU A 368 24.07 -19.54 6.84
N ASP A 369 23.78 -18.25 7.07
CA ASP A 369 24.77 -17.26 7.48
C ASP A 369 25.44 -17.61 8.83
N ARG A 370 24.68 -18.18 9.78
CA ARG A 370 25.23 -18.66 11.06
C ARG A 370 26.09 -19.91 10.86
N GLN A 371 25.68 -20.82 10.00
CA GLN A 371 26.42 -22.06 9.71
C GLN A 371 27.75 -21.77 9.02
N LEU A 372 27.78 -20.89 8.00
CA LEU A 372 29.01 -20.52 7.31
C LEU A 372 30.01 -19.83 8.24
N ARG A 373 29.56 -18.90 9.09
CA ARG A 373 30.44 -18.23 10.07
C ARG A 373 31.07 -19.20 11.07
N ARG A 374 30.30 -20.15 11.60
CA ARG A 374 30.84 -21.18 12.51
C ARG A 374 31.89 -22.07 11.85
N HIS A 375 31.77 -22.32 10.55
CA HIS A 375 32.73 -23.12 9.80
C HIS A 375 34.02 -22.33 9.51
N GLU A 376 33.91 -21.04 9.14
CA GLU A 376 35.07 -20.13 8.99
C GLU A 376 35.85 -19.94 10.31
N GLU A 377 35.17 -19.97 11.45
CA GLU A 377 35.80 -19.90 12.78
C GLU A 377 36.45 -21.22 13.22
N SER A 378 36.07 -22.35 12.60
CA SER A 378 36.56 -23.70 12.94
C SER A 378 37.62 -24.25 11.97
N ALA A 379 37.84 -23.57 10.83
CA ALA A 379 38.82 -23.88 9.79
C ALA A 379 40.07 -22.99 9.93
#